data_AF-A0A3F2TYC2-F1
#
_entry.id   AF-A0A3F2TYC2-F1
#
_cell.length_a   1.000
_cell.length_b   1.000
_cell.length_c   1.000
_cell.angle_alpha   90.00
_cell.angle_beta   90.00
_cell.angle_gamma   90.00
#
_symmetry.space_group_name_H-M   'P 1'
#
loop_
_entity.id
_entity.type
_entity.pdbx_description
1 polymer ?
#
loop_
_entity_poly.entity_id
_entity_poly.type
_entity_poly.pdbx_seq_one_letter_code
_entity_poly.pdbx_strand_id
1 'polypeptide(L)'
;MPGGETSDARRARPIDLAHLSKQTMGDRDLEHEILGMFAEQAQAVRRQIGSAEVKQRLFLAHSLKGSARGVGAFAIAECASAIEDSPTDRIVVKRLVRLIDEACDFIASISR
;
A
#
# COMPACT_ATOMS: atom_id res chain seq x y z
N MET A 1 5.46 -26.20 -23.71
CA MET A 1 6.13 -25.18 -22.88
C MET A 1 6.91 -24.24 -23.78
N PRO A 2 6.60 -22.95 -23.76
CA PRO A 2 7.63 -21.88 -23.70
C PRO A 2 7.34 -21.01 -22.46
N GLY A 3 8.30 -20.60 -21.64
CA GLY A 3 9.53 -19.92 -22.01
C GLY A 3 9.29 -18.42 -21.83
N GLY A 4 9.41 -17.93 -20.59
CA GLY A 4 9.08 -16.56 -20.22
C GLY A 4 9.61 -16.21 -18.83
N GLU A 5 10.91 -16.42 -18.64
CA GLU A 5 11.66 -15.87 -17.51
C GLU A 5 11.69 -14.34 -17.65
N THR A 6 10.65 -13.68 -17.15
CA THR A 6 10.81 -12.29 -16.66
C THR A 6 11.43 -12.43 -15.27
N SER A 7 12.72 -12.75 -15.22
CA SER A 7 13.78 -11.74 -15.17
C SER A 7 13.51 -10.78 -14.03
N ASP A 8 14.29 -11.06 -13.00
CA ASP A 8 14.69 -10.18 -11.94
C ASP A 8 13.69 -10.01 -10.80
N ALA A 9 14.16 -10.45 -9.64
CA ALA A 9 13.87 -9.91 -8.34
C ALA A 9 13.94 -8.36 -8.37
N ARG A 10 12.90 -7.72 -8.93
CA ARG A 10 12.51 -6.37 -8.56
C ARG A 10 12.45 -6.44 -7.05
N ARG A 11 13.42 -5.85 -6.36
CA ARG A 11 13.26 -5.47 -4.94
C ARG A 11 11.82 -5.00 -4.83
N ALA A 12 10.95 -5.77 -4.18
CA ALA A 12 9.51 -5.64 -4.35
C ALA A 12 9.16 -4.19 -4.08
N ARG A 13 8.94 -3.42 -5.15
CA ARG A 13 8.81 -1.97 -5.02
C ARG A 13 7.57 -1.75 -4.16
N PRO A 14 7.60 -0.79 -3.21
CA PRO A 14 6.44 -0.55 -2.35
C PRO A 14 5.15 -0.33 -3.13
N ILE A 15 5.27 0.19 -4.36
CA ILE A 15 4.19 0.40 -5.33
C ILE A 15 4.54 -0.27 -6.68
N ASP A 16 3.61 -1.03 -7.24
CA ASP A 16 3.70 -1.52 -8.62
C ASP A 16 3.22 -0.45 -9.63
N LEU A 17 4.16 0.34 -10.13
CA LEU A 17 3.87 1.39 -11.13
C LEU A 17 3.31 0.83 -12.45
N ALA A 18 3.61 -0.42 -12.81
CA ALA A 18 3.04 -1.02 -14.01
C ALA A 18 1.57 -1.39 -13.81
N HIS A 19 1.17 -1.74 -12.58
CA HIS A 19 -0.23 -1.88 -12.22
C HIS A 19 -0.95 -0.53 -12.29
N LEU A 20 -0.38 0.50 -11.65
CA LEU A 20 -0.96 1.83 -11.62
C LEU A 20 -1.16 2.39 -13.03
N SER A 21 -0.15 2.29 -13.90
CA SER A 21 -0.23 2.79 -15.27
C SER A 21 -1.31 2.10 -16.11
N LYS A 22 -1.61 0.83 -15.83
CA LYS A 22 -2.75 0.14 -16.48
C LYS A 22 -4.09 0.67 -15.99
N GLN A 23 -4.21 1.03 -14.71
CA GLN A 23 -5.44 1.60 -14.13
C GLN A 23 -5.71 3.02 -14.65
N THR A 24 -4.66 3.79 -14.91
CA THR A 24 -4.74 5.18 -15.39
C THR A 24 -4.62 5.31 -16.90
N MET A 25 -4.58 4.20 -17.65
CA MET A 25 -4.36 4.18 -19.10
C MET A 25 -3.08 4.91 -19.54
N GLY A 26 -2.06 4.98 -18.67
CA GLY A 26 -0.79 5.66 -18.91
C GLY A 26 -0.80 7.17 -18.66
N ASP A 27 -1.89 7.71 -18.11
CA ASP A 27 -1.98 9.13 -17.75
C ASP A 27 -1.16 9.42 -16.49
N ARG A 28 -0.05 10.13 -16.65
CA ARG A 28 0.89 10.43 -15.55
C ARG A 28 0.34 11.44 -14.55
N ASP A 29 -0.45 12.42 -14.99
CA ASP A 29 -1.02 13.40 -14.07
C ASP A 29 -2.02 12.72 -13.14
N LEU A 30 -2.83 11.81 -13.69
CA LEU A 30 -3.74 10.97 -12.92
C LEU A 30 -2.99 9.99 -11.99
N GLU A 31 -1.88 9.40 -12.44
CA GLU A 31 -1.02 8.56 -11.59
C GLU A 31 -0.53 9.35 -10.36
N HIS A 32 -0.02 10.56 -10.56
CA HIS A 32 0.46 11.41 -9.46
C HIS A 32 -0.66 11.83 -8.50
N GLU A 33 -1.83 12.19 -9.02
CA GLU A 33 -3.00 12.54 -8.20
C GLU A 33 -3.43 11.37 -7.30
N ILE A 34 -3.56 10.17 -7.89
CA ILE A 34 -3.94 8.95 -7.17
C ILE A 34 -2.90 8.59 -6.10
N LEU A 35 -1.61 8.68 -6.43
CA LEU A 35 -0.53 8.42 -5.47
C LEU A 35 -0.51 9.43 -4.32
N GLY A 36 -0.81 10.71 -4.60
CA GLY A 36 -0.95 11.75 -3.60
C GLY A 36 -2.07 11.44 -2.60
N MET A 37 -3.27 11.17 -3.12
CA MET A 37 -4.42 10.78 -2.29
C MET A 37 -4.15 9.54 -1.44
N PHE A 38 -3.52 8.51 -2.04
CA PHE A 38 -3.15 7.30 -1.32
C PHE A 38 -2.13 7.59 -0.21
N ALA A 39 -1.10 8.40 -0.47
CA ALA A 39 -0.09 8.74 0.52
C ALA A 39 -0.68 9.49 1.73
N GLU A 40 -1.62 10.42 1.49
CA GLU A 40 -2.34 11.12 2.56
C GLU A 40 -3.17 10.16 3.42
N GLN A 41 -3.93 9.27 2.78
CA GLN A 41 -4.73 8.26 3.47
C GLN A 41 -3.84 7.30 4.27
N ALA A 42 -2.75 6.80 3.68
CA ALA A 42 -1.83 5.89 4.33
C ALA A 42 -1.17 6.52 5.56
N GLN A 43 -0.72 7.78 5.46
CA GLN A 43 -0.21 8.56 6.57
C GLN A 43 -1.23 8.74 7.70
N ALA A 44 -2.51 8.97 7.37
CA ALA A 44 -3.58 9.05 8.36
C ALA A 44 -3.76 7.72 9.11
N VAL A 45 -3.81 6.59 8.38
CA VAL A 45 -3.91 5.25 8.97
C VAL A 45 -2.71 4.96 9.87
N ARG A 46 -1.49 5.25 9.42
CA ARG A 46 -0.26 5.06 10.19
C ARG A 46 -0.32 5.72 11.56
N ARG A 47 -0.82 6.95 11.65
CA ARG A 47 -0.92 7.70 12.92
C ARG A 47 -1.93 7.10 13.89
N GLN A 48 -2.96 6.40 13.40
CA GLN A 48 -4.10 5.96 14.19
C GLN A 48 -4.06 4.46 14.53
N ILE A 49 -3.54 3.61 13.63
CA ILE A 49 -3.69 2.15 13.69
C ILE A 49 -3.09 1.51 14.97
N GLY A 50 -2.01 2.11 15.49
CA GLY A 50 -1.29 1.62 16.66
C GLY A 50 -2.08 1.75 17.96
N SER A 51 -2.82 2.84 18.14
CA SER A 51 -3.61 3.13 19.34
C SER A 51 -5.11 2.88 19.17
N ALA A 52 -5.56 2.57 17.97
CA ALA A 52 -6.97 2.30 17.68
C ALA A 52 -7.50 1.08 18.46
N GLU A 53 -8.76 1.16 18.90
CA GLU A 53 -9.51 0.00 19.37
C GLU A 53 -9.77 -0.98 18.21
N VAL A 54 -10.10 -2.25 18.54
CA VAL A 54 -10.25 -3.33 17.55
C VAL A 54 -11.18 -2.94 16.39
N LYS A 55 -12.37 -2.41 16.70
CA LYS A 55 -13.35 -2.01 15.67
C LYS A 55 -12.80 -0.94 14.72
N GLN A 56 -12.13 0.08 15.27
CA GLN A 56 -11.53 1.15 14.47
C GLN A 56 -10.34 0.61 13.66
N ARG A 57 -9.53 -0.27 14.24
CA ARG A 57 -8.39 -0.89 13.54
C ARG A 57 -8.84 -1.71 12.35
N LEU A 58 -9.91 -2.49 12.49
CA LEU A 58 -10.52 -3.24 11.38
C LEU A 58 -11.00 -2.30 10.27
N PHE A 59 -11.67 -1.21 10.64
CA PHE A 59 -12.13 -0.21 9.66
C PHE A 59 -10.98 0.44 8.90
N LEU A 60 -9.93 0.87 9.62
CA LEU A 60 -8.73 1.47 9.02
C LEU A 60 -8.01 0.48 8.09
N ALA A 61 -7.85 -0.78 8.51
CA ALA A 61 -7.24 -1.82 7.70
C ALA A 61 -8.06 -2.11 6.43
N HIS A 62 -9.39 -2.25 6.56
CA HIS A 62 -10.29 -2.48 5.44
C HIS A 62 -10.22 -1.37 4.39
N SER A 63 -10.30 -0.13 4.84
CA SER A 63 -10.21 1.05 3.98
C SER A 63 -8.85 1.13 3.28
N LEU A 64 -7.76 0.94 4.02
CA LEU A 64 -6.40 0.97 3.45
C LEU A 64 -6.18 -0.16 2.46
N LYS A 65 -6.69 -1.37 2.73
CA LYS A 65 -6.59 -2.52 1.83
C LYS A 65 -7.19 -2.23 0.45
N GLY A 66 -8.37 -1.60 0.42
CA GLY A 66 -9.04 -1.22 -0.83
C GLY A 66 -8.18 -0.26 -1.67
N SER A 67 -7.77 0.84 -1.06
CA SER A 67 -6.94 1.84 -1.74
C SER A 67 -5.58 1.28 -2.16
N ALA A 68 -4.93 0.50 -1.30
CA ALA A 68 -3.64 -0.12 -1.57
C ALA A 68 -3.69 -1.04 -2.80
N ARG A 69 -4.78 -1.80 -2.98
CA ARG A 69 -4.96 -2.63 -4.18
C ARG A 69 -5.12 -1.80 -5.44
N GLY A 70 -5.87 -0.70 -5.38
CA GLY A 70 -6.09 0.18 -6.52
C GLY A 70 -4.81 0.83 -7.04
N VAL A 71 -3.88 1.18 -6.16
CA VAL A 71 -2.61 1.82 -6.53
C VAL A 71 -1.45 0.85 -6.77
N GLY A 72 -1.65 -0.46 -6.57
CA GLY A 72 -0.59 -1.47 -6.70
C GLY A 72 0.34 -1.59 -5.47
N ALA A 73 -0.06 -1.09 -4.30
CA ALA A 73 0.64 -1.25 -3.03
C ALA A 73 0.35 -2.62 -2.38
N PHE A 74 0.63 -3.70 -3.09
CA PHE A 74 0.15 -5.04 -2.71
C PHE A 74 0.65 -5.50 -1.34
N ALA A 75 1.90 -5.19 -0.97
CA ALA A 75 2.42 -5.56 0.35
C ALA A 75 1.61 -4.93 1.50
N ILE A 76 1.15 -3.67 1.31
CA ILE A 76 0.27 -2.99 2.27
C ILE A 76 -1.11 -3.66 2.29
N ALA A 77 -1.68 -3.98 1.13
CA ALA A 77 -2.98 -4.65 1.05
C ALA A 77 -3.00 -6.01 1.76
N GLU A 78 -1.97 -6.83 1.55
CA GLU A 78 -1.84 -8.13 2.20
C GLU A 78 -1.62 -7.99 3.71
N CYS A 79 -0.80 -7.03 4.13
CA CYS A 79 -0.60 -6.76 5.55
C CYS A 79 -1.88 -6.24 6.23
N ALA A 80 -2.67 -5.41 5.54
CA ALA A 80 -3.96 -4.94 6.02
C ALA A 80 -4.97 -6.08 6.14
N SER A 81 -4.98 -7.03 5.20
CA SER A 81 -5.79 -8.25 5.31
C SER A 81 -5.43 -9.06 6.56
N ALA A 82 -4.13 -9.23 6.84
CA ALA A 82 -3.69 -9.91 8.06
C ALA A 82 -4.13 -9.21 9.36
N ILE A 83 -4.28 -7.87 9.34
CA ILE A 83 -4.85 -7.12 10.47
C ILE A 83 -6.36 -7.34 10.58
N GLU A 84 -7.08 -7.50 9.47
CA GLU A 84 -8.50 -7.87 9.52
C GLU A 84 -8.70 -9.24 10.19
N ASP A 85 -7.82 -10.20 9.90
CA ASP A 85 -7.86 -11.54 10.49
C ASP A 85 -7.38 -11.57 11.95
N SER A 86 -6.37 -10.76 12.28
CA SER A 86 -5.72 -10.74 13.60
C SER A 86 -5.49 -9.30 14.08
N PRO A 87 -6.56 -8.55 14.42
CA PRO A 87 -6.47 -7.13 14.70
C PRO A 87 -5.67 -6.81 15.98
N THR A 88 -5.51 -7.75 16.90
CA THR A 88 -4.74 -7.54 18.13
C THR A 88 -3.25 -7.86 17.99
N ASP A 89 -2.82 -8.43 16.84
CA ASP A 89 -1.43 -8.78 16.61
C ASP A 89 -0.57 -7.52 16.37
N ARG A 90 0.22 -7.17 17.38
CA ARG A 90 1.11 -6.00 17.34
C ARG A 90 2.24 -6.14 16.34
N ILE A 91 2.65 -7.37 15.98
CA ILE A 91 3.70 -7.61 14.99
C ILE A 91 3.19 -7.20 13.62
N VAL A 92 1.97 -7.63 13.26
CA VAL A 92 1.35 -7.26 11.97
C VAL A 92 1.09 -5.75 11.91
N VAL A 93 0.61 -5.13 12.99
CA VAL A 93 0.40 -3.68 13.04
C VAL A 93 1.72 -2.91 12.84
N LYS A 94 2.81 -3.32 13.52
CA LYS A 94 4.14 -2.70 13.32
C LYS A 94 4.66 -2.88 11.90
N ARG A 95 4.42 -4.05 11.30
CA ARG A 95 4.78 -4.32 9.90
C ARG A 95 4.02 -3.39 8.96
N LEU A 96 2.73 -3.18 9.17
CA LEU A 96 1.94 -2.26 8.36
C LEU A 96 2.51 -0.83 8.43
N VAL A 97 2.83 -0.33 9.62
CA VAL A 97 3.43 1.00 9.81
C VAL A 97 4.71 1.16 8.99
N ARG A 98 5.61 0.17 9.03
CA ARG A 98 6.84 0.17 8.25
C ARG A 98 6.57 0.18 6.73
N LEU A 99 5.63 -0.64 6.27
CA LEU A 99 5.28 -0.71 4.84
C LEU A 99 4.69 0.62 4.34
N ILE A 100 3.88 1.30 5.17
CA ILE A 100 3.37 2.64 4.86
C ILE A 100 4.51 3.64 4.73
N ASP A 101 5.46 3.65 5.68
CA ASP A 101 6.62 4.55 5.64
C ASP A 101 7.43 4.34 4.34
N GLU A 102 7.74 3.09 4.00
CA GLU A 102 8.44 2.76 2.75
C GLU A 102 7.68 3.21 1.49
N ALA A 103 6.35 3.05 1.46
CA ALA A 103 5.53 3.46 0.32
C ALA A 103 5.45 4.98 0.20
N CYS A 104 5.27 5.70 1.30
CA CYS A 104 5.25 7.15 1.30
C CYS A 104 6.60 7.74 0.86
N ASP A 105 7.71 7.20 1.35
CA ASP A 105 9.06 7.61 0.92
C ASP A 105 9.28 7.35 -0.56
N PHE A 106 8.82 6.19 -1.06
CA PHE A 106 8.89 5.87 -2.48
C PHE A 106 8.08 6.86 -3.33
N ILE A 107 6.84 7.15 -2.96
CA ILE A 107 5.97 8.12 -3.65
C ILE A 107 6.64 9.51 -3.66
N ALA A 108 7.16 9.97 -2.53
CA ALA A 108 7.84 11.26 -2.43
C ALA A 108 9.12 11.32 -3.29
N SER A 109 9.78 10.18 -3.53
CA SER A 109 10.99 10.12 -4.37
C SER A 109 10.71 10.21 -5.87
N ILE A 110 9.53 9.80 -6.33
CA ILE A 110 9.15 9.79 -7.76
C ILE A 110 8.26 10.96 -8.16
N SER A 111 7.63 11.64 -7.20
CA SER A 111 6.85 12.86 -7.43
C SER A 111 7.69 14.14 -7.34
N ARG A 112 9.02 14.03 -7.31
CA ARG A 112 9.96 15.15 -7.27
C ARG A 112 10.49 15.48 -8.66
#